data_AF-A0A483KBZ4-F1
#
_entry.id   AF-A0A483KBZ4-F1
#
_cell.length_a   1.000
_cell.length_b   1.000
_cell.length_c   1.000
_cell.angle_alpha   90.00
_cell.angle_beta   90.00
_cell.angle_gamma   90.00
#
_symmetry.space_group_name_H-M   'P 1'
#
loop_
_entity.id
_entity.type
_entity.pdbx_description
1 polymer ?
#
loop_
_entity_poly.entity_id
_entity_poly.type
_entity_poly.pdbx_seq_one_letter_code
_entity_poly.pdbx_strand_id
1 'polypeptide(L)'
;MNIIPTEILKYAIAIIPLIIQIFAVRSGWVFPKDKIFTSRKNISEFAAALHKNSDAPDLQRIAYEYGIAALTKDKNLTMEQRKILLKCKNPVSDIDNYSKCQHLISVNNEKRIFKWKKPGYRFWLYRKCVEVISLALYFIGGFLTALPFLYEGLASPAVIERINHLSRLQKFCMASYLFACGVCLALICLHKLSTLSIAEKTIKANR
;
A
#
# COMPACT_ATOMS: atom_id res chain seq x y z
N MET A 1 1.78 43.75 -18.88
CA MET A 1 2.25 42.78 -17.87
C MET A 1 1.04 42.05 -17.29
N ASN A 2 0.87 40.75 -17.58
CA ASN A 2 0.05 39.78 -16.81
C ASN A 2 0.00 38.38 -17.51
N ILE A 3 1.14 37.85 -17.94
CA ILE A 3 1.21 36.54 -18.64
C ILE A 3 1.70 35.41 -17.69
N ILE A 4 2.20 35.79 -16.51
CA ILE A 4 2.81 34.87 -15.54
C ILE A 4 1.79 33.94 -14.84
N PRO A 5 0.57 34.36 -14.43
CA PRO A 5 -0.29 33.49 -13.63
C PRO A 5 -0.91 32.32 -14.43
N THR A 6 -1.18 32.50 -15.72
CA THR A 6 -1.82 31.47 -16.55
C THR A 6 -0.86 30.35 -16.95
N GLU A 7 0.39 30.67 -17.25
CA GLU A 7 1.40 29.64 -17.55
C GLU A 7 1.79 28.85 -16.29
N ILE A 8 1.98 29.50 -15.14
CA ILE A 8 2.25 28.81 -13.87
C ILE A 8 1.08 27.86 -13.51
N LEU A 9 -0.17 28.30 -13.70
CA LEU A 9 -1.34 27.47 -13.43
C LEU A 9 -1.40 26.23 -14.34
N LYS A 10 -1.05 26.36 -15.63
CA LYS A 10 -0.99 25.22 -16.57
C LYS A 10 0.04 24.18 -16.13
N TYR A 11 1.24 24.61 -15.76
CA TYR A 11 2.28 23.69 -15.28
C TYR A 11 1.93 23.10 -13.91
N ALA A 12 1.29 23.87 -13.03
CA ALA A 12 0.82 23.38 -11.73
C ALA A 12 -0.19 22.24 -11.87
N ILE A 13 -1.14 22.33 -12.81
CA ILE A 13 -2.13 21.27 -13.07
C ILE A 13 -1.47 19.97 -13.54
N ALA A 14 -0.35 20.04 -14.26
CA ALA A 14 0.40 18.85 -14.66
C ALA A 14 1.27 18.28 -13.52
N ILE A 15 1.79 19.13 -12.63
CA ILE A 15 2.70 18.70 -11.56
C ILE A 15 1.94 18.15 -10.34
N ILE A 16 0.78 18.72 -9.99
CA ILE A 16 -0.03 18.32 -8.82
C ILE A 16 -0.40 16.82 -8.84
N PRO A 17 -0.93 16.25 -9.95
CA PRO A 17 -1.24 14.82 -10.03
C PRO A 17 -0.02 13.93 -9.81
N LEU A 18 1.13 14.36 -10.31
CA LEU A 18 2.39 13.64 -10.22
C LEU A 18 2.91 13.62 -8.77
N ILE A 19 2.82 14.76 -8.07
CA ILE A 19 3.11 14.86 -6.64
C ILE A 19 2.16 13.96 -5.82
N ILE A 20 0.85 14.03 -6.07
CA ILE A 20 -0.15 13.19 -5.38
C ILE A 20 0.15 11.70 -5.59
N GLN A 21 0.50 11.30 -6.82
CA GLN A 21 0.84 9.92 -7.15
C GLN A 21 2.11 9.44 -6.42
N ILE A 22 3.16 10.26 -6.35
CA ILE A 22 4.38 9.94 -5.60
C ILE A 22 4.06 9.73 -4.12
N PHE A 23 3.27 10.62 -3.50
CA PHE A 23 2.86 10.48 -2.10
C PHE A 23 1.97 9.25 -1.87
N ALA A 24 1.06 8.94 -2.80
CA ALA A 24 0.22 7.75 -2.75
C ALA A 24 1.07 6.45 -2.82
N VAL A 25 2.06 6.40 -3.72
CA VAL A 25 2.99 5.27 -3.82
C VAL A 25 3.82 5.14 -2.54
N ARG A 26 4.38 6.24 -2.02
CA ARG A 26 5.20 6.21 -0.80
C ARG A 26 4.42 5.74 0.43
N SER A 27 3.20 6.24 0.62
CA SER A 27 2.36 5.90 1.77
C SER A 27 1.88 4.45 1.77
N GLY A 28 1.71 3.83 0.59
CA GLY A 28 1.37 2.40 0.47
C GLY A 28 2.53 1.43 0.75
N TRP A 29 3.79 1.90 0.70
CA TRP A 29 4.98 1.05 0.76
C TRP A 29 5.80 1.20 2.05
N VAL A 30 5.83 2.40 2.66
CA VAL A 30 6.58 2.65 3.90
C VAL A 30 5.74 2.24 5.10
N PHE A 31 5.94 1.02 5.58
CA PHE A 31 5.29 0.53 6.81
C PHE A 31 6.11 0.96 8.04
N PRO A 32 5.57 1.75 8.98
CA PRO A 32 6.27 2.16 10.21
C PRO A 32 6.30 1.03 11.26
N LYS A 33 6.71 -0.18 10.85
CA LYS A 33 6.67 -1.41 11.65
C LYS A 33 7.65 -1.38 12.83
N ASP A 34 8.85 -0.88 12.60
CA ASP A 34 9.92 -0.93 13.60
C ASP A 34 9.65 0.04 14.76
N LYS A 35 9.13 1.23 14.47
CA LYS A 35 8.77 2.21 15.51
C LYS A 35 7.68 1.67 16.45
N ILE A 36 6.66 0.99 15.91
CA ILE A 36 5.56 0.41 16.71
C ILE A 36 6.06 -0.76 17.56
N PHE A 37 6.85 -1.65 16.96
CA PHE A 37 7.44 -2.77 17.67
C PHE A 37 8.32 -2.30 18.83
N THR A 38 9.30 -1.42 18.56
CA THR A 38 10.24 -0.92 19.56
C THR A 38 9.53 -0.16 20.68
N SER A 39 8.59 0.73 20.34
CA SER A 39 7.84 1.48 21.35
C SER A 39 7.07 0.56 22.30
N ARG A 40 6.39 -0.47 21.77
CA ARG A 40 5.59 -1.38 22.59
C ARG A 40 6.44 -2.37 23.38
N LYS A 41 7.55 -2.83 22.78
CA LYS A 41 8.56 -3.65 23.44
C LYS A 41 9.11 -2.92 24.67
N ASN A 42 9.51 -1.67 24.52
CA ASN A 42 10.07 -0.87 25.62
C ASN A 42 9.06 -0.68 26.76
N ILE A 43 7.77 -0.46 26.45
CA ILE A 43 6.71 -0.35 27.47
C ILE A 43 6.53 -1.69 28.20
N SER A 44 6.52 -2.81 27.46
CA SER A 44 6.38 -4.15 28.03
C SER A 44 7.54 -4.49 28.98
N GLU A 45 8.78 -4.23 28.55
CA GLU A 45 9.99 -4.46 29.34
C GLU A 45 10.04 -3.58 30.59
N PHE A 46 9.67 -2.29 30.45
CA PHE A 46 9.61 -1.37 31.58
C PHE A 46 8.56 -1.80 32.61
N ALA A 47 7.35 -2.15 32.18
CA ALA A 47 6.28 -2.61 33.07
C ALA A 47 6.66 -3.92 33.79
N ALA A 48 7.31 -4.85 33.10
CA ALA A 48 7.79 -6.10 33.69
C ALA A 48 8.91 -5.85 34.73
N ALA A 49 9.85 -4.95 34.43
CA ALA A 49 10.90 -4.57 35.38
C ALA A 49 10.33 -3.87 36.61
N LEU A 50 9.32 -3.01 36.44
CA LEU A 50 8.66 -2.31 37.55
C LEU A 50 7.84 -3.27 38.43
N HIS A 51 7.18 -4.28 37.83
CA HIS A 51 6.49 -5.32 38.57
C HIS A 51 7.45 -6.12 39.48
N LYS A 52 8.63 -6.50 38.98
CA LYS A 52 9.65 -7.20 39.79
C LYS A 52 10.06 -6.45 41.07
N ASN A 53 9.91 -5.11 41.08
CA ASN A 53 10.32 -4.26 42.19
C ASN A 53 9.15 -3.82 43.08
N SER A 54 7.91 -3.84 42.58
CA SER A 54 6.73 -3.31 43.30
C SER A 54 5.64 -4.35 43.57
N ASP A 55 5.77 -5.57 43.03
CA ASP A 55 4.84 -6.71 43.12
C ASP A 55 3.38 -6.39 42.75
N ALA A 56 3.17 -5.27 42.05
CA ALA A 56 1.83 -4.79 41.67
C ALA A 56 1.27 -5.62 40.50
N PRO A 57 0.13 -6.31 40.65
CA PRO A 57 -0.41 -7.24 39.65
C PRO A 57 -0.86 -6.53 38.35
N ASP A 58 -1.25 -5.25 38.43
CA ASP A 58 -1.63 -4.45 37.27
C ASP A 58 -0.47 -4.27 36.26
N LEU A 59 0.77 -4.18 36.76
CA LEU A 59 1.95 -4.01 35.91
C LEU A 59 2.26 -5.27 35.11
N GLN A 60 2.00 -6.45 35.68
CA GLN A 60 2.14 -7.73 34.97
C GLN A 60 1.15 -7.82 33.81
N ARG A 61 -0.11 -7.40 34.02
CA ARG A 61 -1.11 -7.31 32.96
C ARG A 61 -0.68 -6.37 31.83
N ILE A 62 -0.20 -5.17 32.17
CA ILE A 62 0.28 -4.19 31.19
C ILE A 62 1.47 -4.76 30.40
N ALA A 63 2.43 -5.37 31.07
CA ALA A 63 3.59 -5.99 30.42
C ALA A 63 3.16 -7.04 29.39
N TYR A 64 2.19 -7.90 29.75
CA TYR A 64 1.64 -8.93 28.88
C TYR A 64 0.89 -8.34 27.66
N GLU A 65 0.00 -7.37 27.88
CA GLU A 65 -0.77 -6.73 26.81
C GLU A 65 0.12 -6.01 25.79
N TYR A 66 1.11 -5.24 26.27
CA TYR A 66 2.05 -4.56 25.39
C TYR A 66 3.02 -5.51 24.70
N GLY A 67 3.38 -6.63 25.33
CA GLY A 67 4.16 -7.69 24.70
C GLY A 67 3.43 -8.30 23.49
N ILE A 68 2.14 -8.66 23.67
CA ILE A 68 1.29 -9.15 22.58
C ILE A 68 1.05 -8.09 21.51
N ALA A 69 0.90 -6.83 21.90
CA ALA A 69 0.79 -5.72 20.96
C ALA A 69 2.10 -5.50 20.17
N ALA A 70 3.26 -5.73 20.76
CA ALA A 70 4.54 -5.64 20.06
C ALA A 70 4.64 -6.73 18.98
N LEU A 71 4.32 -7.99 19.34
CA LEU A 71 4.37 -9.13 18.42
C LEU A 71 3.48 -8.95 17.18
N THR A 72 2.29 -8.41 17.37
CA THR A 72 1.31 -8.21 16.29
C THR A 72 1.56 -6.96 15.45
N LYS A 73 2.43 -6.04 15.88
CA LYS A 73 2.84 -4.81 15.17
C LYS A 73 1.69 -3.91 14.68
N ASP A 74 0.47 -4.08 15.21
CA ASP A 74 -0.74 -3.41 14.72
C ASP A 74 -1.43 -2.50 15.77
N LYS A 75 -1.84 -1.30 15.35
CA LYS A 75 -2.49 -0.28 16.20
C LYS A 75 -3.97 -0.52 16.49
N ASN A 76 -4.69 -1.13 15.57
CA ASN A 76 -6.14 -1.15 15.53
C ASN A 76 -6.75 -2.48 16.03
N LEU A 77 -5.94 -3.53 16.20
CA LEU A 77 -6.41 -4.81 16.72
C LEU A 77 -6.79 -4.74 18.21
N THR A 78 -7.88 -5.41 18.59
CA THR A 78 -8.22 -5.67 19.99
C THR A 78 -7.34 -6.77 20.58
N MET A 79 -7.27 -6.87 21.90
CA MET A 79 -6.48 -7.90 22.58
C MET A 79 -6.88 -9.32 22.16
N GLU A 80 -8.19 -9.58 22.05
CA GLU A 80 -8.70 -10.89 21.62
C GLU A 80 -8.30 -11.21 20.17
N GLN A 81 -8.39 -10.23 19.26
CA GLN A 81 -7.93 -10.44 17.89
C GLN A 81 -6.42 -10.70 17.80
N ARG A 82 -5.61 -10.04 18.65
CA ARG A 82 -4.17 -10.30 18.71
C ARG A 82 -3.87 -11.72 19.19
N LYS A 83 -4.59 -12.22 20.20
CA LYS A 83 -4.47 -13.61 20.66
C LYS A 83 -4.84 -14.60 19.56
N ILE A 84 -5.91 -14.33 18.81
CA ILE A 84 -6.32 -15.18 17.67
C ILE A 84 -5.22 -15.25 16.61
N LEU A 85 -4.57 -14.13 16.27
CA LEU A 85 -3.46 -14.10 15.30
C LEU A 85 -2.23 -14.90 15.76
N LEU A 86 -1.94 -14.88 17.06
CA LEU A 86 -0.83 -15.65 17.62
C LEU A 86 -1.08 -17.16 17.60
N LYS A 87 -2.34 -17.59 17.50
CA LYS A 87 -2.76 -19.00 17.37
C LYS A 87 -2.77 -19.49 15.90
N CYS A 88 -2.43 -18.65 14.92
CA CYS A 88 -2.31 -19.08 13.52
C CYS A 88 -1.28 -20.21 13.36
N LYS A 89 -1.44 -21.02 12.30
CA LYS A 89 -0.50 -22.11 11.99
C LYS A 89 0.93 -21.59 11.73
N ASN A 90 1.05 -20.41 11.14
CA ASN A 90 2.33 -19.72 10.95
C ASN A 90 2.19 -18.24 11.37
N PRO A 91 2.29 -17.93 12.67
CA PRO A 91 1.95 -16.61 13.20
C PRO A 91 2.86 -15.51 12.65
N VAL A 92 4.14 -15.80 12.41
CA VAL A 92 5.09 -14.80 11.88
C VAL A 92 4.69 -14.37 10.46
N SER A 93 4.45 -15.34 9.57
CA SER A 93 4.07 -15.03 8.19
C SER A 93 2.68 -14.40 8.11
N ASP A 94 1.72 -14.92 8.88
CA ASP A 94 0.33 -14.45 8.83
C ASP A 94 0.16 -13.05 9.42
N ILE A 95 0.91 -12.68 10.47
CA ILE A 95 0.93 -11.32 11.00
C ILE A 95 1.52 -10.34 9.98
N ASP A 96 2.60 -10.72 9.27
CA ASP A 96 3.19 -9.85 8.25
C ASP A 96 2.26 -9.67 7.04
N ASN A 97 1.63 -10.76 6.58
CA ASN A 97 0.64 -10.75 5.51
C ASN A 97 -0.60 -9.92 5.90
N TYR A 98 -1.08 -10.06 7.14
CA TYR A 98 -2.16 -9.24 7.68
C TYR A 98 -1.80 -7.76 7.68
N SER A 99 -0.60 -7.41 8.16
CA SER A 99 -0.15 -6.03 8.18
C SER A 99 -0.12 -5.39 6.78
N LYS A 100 0.28 -6.16 5.76
CA LYS A 100 0.25 -5.73 4.34
C LYS A 100 -1.19 -5.58 3.81
N CYS A 101 -2.11 -6.42 4.25
CA CYS A 101 -3.46 -6.53 3.67
C CYS A 101 -4.60 -6.07 4.59
N GLN A 102 -4.31 -5.37 5.70
CA GLN A 102 -5.27 -4.96 6.74
C GLN A 102 -6.48 -4.16 6.21
N HIS A 103 -6.34 -3.50 5.06
CA HIS A 103 -7.42 -2.76 4.42
C HIS A 103 -8.43 -3.67 3.68
N LEU A 104 -8.02 -4.90 3.34
CA LEU A 104 -8.83 -5.91 2.66
C LEU A 104 -9.37 -6.98 3.60
N ILE A 105 -8.61 -7.33 4.65
CA ILE A 105 -8.93 -8.44 5.56
C ILE A 105 -9.13 -7.96 6.99
N SER A 106 -9.99 -8.67 7.73
CA SER A 106 -10.29 -8.45 9.14
C SER A 106 -10.13 -9.75 9.92
N VAL A 107 -9.68 -9.64 11.17
CA VAL A 107 -9.63 -10.79 12.10
C VAL A 107 -11.00 -11.02 12.71
N ASN A 108 -11.49 -12.26 12.64
CA ASN A 108 -12.82 -12.65 13.12
C ASN A 108 -12.76 -13.56 14.34
N ASN A 109 -12.76 -14.90 14.15
CA ASN A 109 -12.89 -15.89 15.22
C ASN A 109 -11.84 -17.00 15.07
N GLU A 110 -11.59 -17.77 16.14
CA GLU A 110 -10.58 -18.84 16.16
C GLU A 110 -10.73 -19.89 15.05
N LYS A 111 -11.96 -20.23 14.64
CA LYS A 111 -12.22 -21.20 13.56
C LYS A 111 -12.03 -20.63 12.15
N ARG A 112 -12.07 -19.31 11.99
CA ARG A 112 -11.89 -18.61 10.71
C ARG A 112 -11.20 -17.30 11.00
N ILE A 113 -9.88 -17.38 11.07
CA ILE A 113 -9.05 -16.29 11.59
C ILE A 113 -9.21 -15.04 10.73
N PHE A 114 -9.16 -15.19 9.40
CA PHE A 114 -9.26 -14.09 8.46
C PHE A 114 -10.57 -14.10 7.67
N LYS A 115 -11.13 -12.91 7.46
CA LYS A 115 -12.32 -12.68 6.63
C LYS A 115 -12.14 -11.42 5.78
N TRP A 116 -12.76 -11.40 4.59
CA TRP A 116 -12.83 -10.18 3.79
C TRP A 116 -13.62 -9.09 4.52
N LYS A 117 -12.98 -7.91 4.65
CA LYS A 117 -13.55 -6.73 5.31
C LYS A 117 -14.72 -6.16 4.52
N LYS A 118 -14.58 -6.02 3.19
CA LYS A 118 -15.66 -5.54 2.31
C LYS A 118 -16.47 -6.72 1.74
N PRO A 119 -17.80 -6.57 1.59
CA PRO A 119 -18.66 -7.65 1.10
C PRO A 119 -18.36 -8.03 -0.35
N GLY A 120 -18.00 -7.07 -1.22
CA GLY A 120 -17.69 -7.33 -2.63
C GLY A 120 -16.58 -8.36 -2.83
N TYR A 121 -15.50 -8.27 -2.05
CA TYR A 121 -14.37 -9.20 -2.15
C TYR A 121 -14.70 -10.63 -1.69
N ARG A 122 -15.86 -10.88 -1.07
CA ARG A 122 -16.31 -12.25 -0.76
C ARG A 122 -16.65 -13.02 -2.04
N PHE A 123 -17.12 -12.33 -3.07
CA PHE A 123 -17.46 -12.95 -4.35
C PHE A 123 -16.19 -13.19 -5.18
N TRP A 124 -16.00 -14.42 -5.66
CA TRP A 124 -14.86 -14.76 -6.50
C TRP A 124 -14.88 -13.98 -7.84
N LEU A 125 -16.06 -13.82 -8.44
CA LEU A 125 -16.20 -13.10 -9.71
C LEU A 125 -15.77 -11.64 -9.59
N TYR A 126 -16.20 -10.96 -8.51
CA TYR A 126 -15.78 -9.58 -8.24
C TYR A 126 -14.25 -9.46 -8.09
N ARG A 127 -13.61 -10.41 -7.38
CA ARG A 127 -12.14 -10.45 -7.26
C ARG A 127 -11.47 -10.60 -8.60
N LYS A 128 -11.94 -11.51 -9.45
CA LYS A 128 -11.40 -11.71 -10.80
C LYS A 128 -11.57 -10.50 -11.69
N CYS A 129 -12.71 -9.83 -11.65
CA CYS A 129 -12.90 -8.57 -12.38
C CYS A 129 -11.91 -7.50 -11.91
N VAL A 130 -11.72 -7.34 -10.59
CA VAL A 130 -10.75 -6.39 -10.04
C VAL A 130 -9.31 -6.74 -10.47
N GLU A 131 -8.96 -8.03 -10.49
CA GLU A 131 -7.65 -8.49 -10.98
C GLU A 131 -7.46 -8.15 -12.46
N VAL A 132 -8.42 -8.50 -13.32
CA VAL A 132 -8.34 -8.24 -14.77
C VAL A 132 -8.26 -6.75 -15.07
N ILE A 133 -9.09 -5.93 -14.41
CA ILE A 133 -9.06 -4.47 -14.59
C ILE A 133 -7.71 -3.90 -14.12
N SER A 134 -7.21 -4.34 -12.97
CA SER A 134 -5.93 -3.86 -12.45
C SER A 134 -4.76 -4.32 -13.33
N LEU A 135 -4.84 -5.51 -13.92
CA LEU A 135 -3.85 -6.02 -14.87
C LEU A 135 -3.88 -5.22 -16.18
N ALA A 136 -5.07 -4.92 -16.72
CA ALA A 136 -5.21 -4.07 -17.90
C ALA A 136 -4.62 -2.67 -17.65
N LEU A 137 -4.94 -2.05 -16.50
CA LEU A 137 -4.37 -0.76 -16.10
C LEU A 137 -2.85 -0.82 -15.88
N TYR A 138 -2.32 -1.94 -15.39
CA TYR A 138 -0.88 -2.15 -15.29
C TYR A 138 -0.20 -2.12 -16.67
N PHE A 139 -0.75 -2.82 -17.66
CA PHE A 139 -0.23 -2.78 -19.03
C PHE A 139 -0.39 -1.39 -19.67
N ILE A 140 -1.50 -0.68 -19.42
CA ILE A 140 -1.68 0.71 -19.86
C ILE A 140 -0.61 1.62 -19.23
N GLY A 141 -0.32 1.45 -17.93
CA GLY A 141 0.76 2.19 -17.25
C GLY A 141 2.14 1.89 -17.85
N GLY A 142 2.42 0.62 -18.13
CA GLY A 142 3.64 0.21 -18.83
C GLY A 142 3.76 0.83 -20.23
N PHE A 143 2.66 0.82 -20.99
CA PHE A 143 2.59 1.44 -22.31
C PHE A 143 2.83 2.95 -22.25
N LEU A 144 2.20 3.67 -21.31
CA LEU A 144 2.44 5.10 -21.09
C LEU A 144 3.89 5.40 -20.72
N THR A 145 4.53 4.52 -19.96
CA THR A 145 5.95 4.64 -19.59
C THR A 145 6.87 4.49 -20.81
N ALA A 146 6.52 3.60 -21.73
CA ALA A 146 7.29 3.32 -22.94
C ALA A 146 7.01 4.33 -24.08
N LEU A 147 5.87 5.02 -24.04
CA LEU A 147 5.41 5.93 -25.09
C LEU A 147 6.46 6.99 -25.49
N PRO A 148 7.16 7.67 -24.55
CA PRO A 148 8.16 8.68 -24.91
C PRO A 148 9.36 8.14 -25.70
N PHE A 149 9.62 6.84 -25.63
CA PHE A 149 10.73 6.18 -26.33
C PHE A 149 10.30 5.56 -27.66
N LEU A 150 9.01 5.26 -27.82
CA LEU A 150 8.46 4.56 -28.97
C LEU A 150 7.57 5.45 -29.85
N TYR A 151 7.48 6.76 -29.54
CA TYR A 151 6.55 7.66 -30.22
C TYR A 151 6.82 7.77 -31.73
N GLU A 152 8.08 7.67 -32.18
CA GLU A 152 8.43 7.73 -33.60
C GLU A 152 7.90 6.54 -34.41
N GLY A 153 7.72 5.38 -33.78
CA GLY A 153 7.20 4.17 -34.43
C GLY A 153 5.70 3.93 -34.24
N LEU A 154 5.07 4.58 -33.25
CA LEU A 154 3.68 4.34 -32.85
C LEU A 154 2.73 5.51 -33.10
N ALA A 155 3.24 6.75 -33.13
CA ALA A 155 2.41 7.93 -33.34
C ALA A 155 2.20 8.20 -34.82
N SER A 156 1.06 8.81 -35.16
CA SER A 156 0.81 9.22 -36.54
C SER A 156 1.76 10.35 -36.98
N PRO A 157 2.04 10.49 -38.28
CA PRO A 157 2.93 11.53 -38.80
C PRO A 157 2.54 12.95 -38.34
N ALA A 158 1.24 13.23 -38.31
CA ALA A 158 0.69 14.51 -37.85
C ALA A 158 0.98 14.80 -36.36
N VAL A 159 1.04 13.76 -35.51
CA VAL A 159 1.37 13.91 -34.09
C VAL A 159 2.88 14.09 -33.91
N ILE A 160 3.69 13.34 -34.66
CA ILE A 160 5.16 13.45 -34.65
C ILE A 160 5.58 14.86 -35.07
N GLU A 161 4.99 15.41 -36.13
CA GLU A 161 5.27 16.76 -36.61
C GLU A 161 4.95 17.82 -35.54
N ARG A 162 3.77 17.73 -34.91
CA ARG A 162 3.39 18.61 -33.79
C ARG A 162 4.33 18.51 -32.61
N ILE A 163 4.74 17.31 -32.24
CA ILE A 163 5.73 17.11 -31.17
C ILE A 163 7.06 17.73 -31.57
N ASN A 164 7.47 17.58 -32.83
CA ASN A 164 8.74 18.10 -33.32
C ASN A 164 8.85 19.62 -33.27
N HIS A 165 7.73 20.34 -33.46
CA HIS A 165 7.64 21.79 -33.28
C HIS A 165 7.73 22.27 -31.83
N LEU A 166 7.61 21.39 -30.84
CA LEU A 166 7.78 21.75 -29.43
C LEU A 166 9.25 22.05 -29.10
N SER A 167 9.45 22.98 -28.16
CA SER A 167 10.79 23.23 -27.61
C SER A 167 11.36 21.99 -26.91
N ARG A 168 12.69 21.88 -26.82
CA ARG A 168 13.36 20.76 -26.13
C ARG A 168 12.86 20.61 -24.68
N LEU A 169 12.64 21.74 -24.00
CA LEU A 169 12.15 21.75 -22.62
C LEU A 169 10.73 21.16 -22.52
N GLN A 170 9.83 21.54 -23.44
CA GLN A 170 8.46 21.00 -23.48
C GLN A 170 8.44 19.50 -23.78
N LYS A 171 9.28 19.03 -24.72
CA LYS A 171 9.45 17.60 -25.01
C LYS A 171 9.90 16.82 -23.77
N PHE A 172 10.92 17.34 -23.07
CA PHE A 172 11.43 16.71 -21.85
C PHE A 172 10.38 16.67 -20.73
N CYS A 173 9.67 17.77 -20.50
CA CYS A 173 8.60 17.83 -19.50
C CYS A 173 7.45 16.84 -19.82
N MET A 174 7.02 16.78 -21.09
CA MET A 174 5.97 15.86 -21.52
C MET A 174 6.40 14.40 -21.39
N ALA A 175 7.62 14.07 -21.80
CA ALA A 175 8.19 12.73 -21.65
C ALA A 175 8.28 12.31 -20.18
N SER A 176 8.81 13.20 -19.33
CA SER A 176 8.95 12.96 -17.89
C SER A 176 7.58 12.77 -17.21
N TYR A 177 6.58 13.54 -17.62
CA TYR A 177 5.22 13.43 -17.10
C TYR A 177 4.59 12.08 -17.45
N LEU A 178 4.63 11.68 -18.73
CA LEU A 178 4.10 10.39 -19.19
C LEU A 178 4.81 9.22 -18.52
N PHE A 179 6.13 9.30 -18.41
CA PHE A 179 6.94 8.31 -17.71
C PHE A 179 6.51 8.17 -16.25
N ALA A 180 6.48 9.27 -15.49
CA ALA A 180 6.13 9.25 -14.08
C ALA A 180 4.69 8.76 -13.86
N CYS A 181 3.73 9.22 -14.66
CA CYS A 181 2.34 8.76 -14.57
C CYS A 181 2.20 7.28 -14.91
N GLY A 182 2.88 6.80 -15.95
CA GLY A 182 2.88 5.40 -16.33
C GLY A 182 3.44 4.50 -15.21
N VAL A 183 4.59 4.87 -14.64
CA VAL A 183 5.22 4.16 -13.52
C VAL A 183 4.31 4.14 -12.30
N CYS A 184 3.74 5.28 -11.92
CA CYS A 184 2.87 5.36 -10.75
C CYS A 184 1.60 4.51 -10.93
N LEU A 185 0.96 4.58 -12.09
CA LEU A 185 -0.23 3.77 -12.39
C LEU A 185 0.11 2.27 -12.32
N ALA A 186 1.22 1.86 -12.93
CA ALA A 186 1.68 0.48 -12.91
C ALA A 186 1.97 0.00 -11.48
N LEU A 187 2.68 0.78 -10.67
CA LEU A 187 3.01 0.44 -9.28
C LEU A 187 1.77 0.32 -8.39
N ILE A 188 0.81 1.23 -8.52
CA ILE A 188 -0.46 1.17 -7.76
C ILE A 188 -1.23 -0.10 -8.12
N CYS A 189 -1.34 -0.41 -9.41
CA CYS A 189 -2.03 -1.61 -9.88
C CYS A 189 -1.33 -2.89 -9.43
N LEU A 190 0.00 -2.93 -9.51
CA LEU A 190 0.81 -4.07 -9.06
C LEU A 190 0.68 -4.27 -7.55
N HIS A 191 0.72 -3.19 -6.76
CA HIS A 191 0.51 -3.27 -5.31
C HIS A 191 -0.87 -3.82 -4.97
N LYS A 192 -1.91 -3.35 -5.67
CA LYS A 192 -3.28 -3.84 -5.50
C LYS A 192 -3.42 -5.33 -5.86
N LEU A 193 -2.81 -5.77 -6.96
CA LEU A 193 -2.78 -7.19 -7.37
C LEU A 193 -2.05 -8.06 -6.34
N SER A 194 -0.88 -7.62 -5.89
CA SER A 194 -0.07 -8.33 -4.90
C SER A 194 -0.80 -8.49 -3.57
N THR A 195 -1.35 -7.39 -3.04
CA THR A 195 -2.10 -7.41 -1.76
C THR A 195 -3.37 -8.26 -1.85
N LEU A 196 -4.08 -8.26 -2.98
CA LEU A 196 -5.24 -9.12 -3.19
C LEU A 196 -4.86 -10.62 -3.21
N SER A 197 -3.76 -10.96 -3.89
CA SER A 197 -3.24 -12.33 -3.94
C SER A 197 -2.77 -12.82 -2.56
N ILE A 198 -2.04 -11.99 -1.82
CA ILE A 198 -1.59 -12.30 -0.46
C ILE A 198 -2.81 -12.50 0.46
N ALA A 199 -3.80 -11.61 0.39
CA ALA A 199 -5.02 -11.72 1.18
C ALA A 199 -5.77 -13.03 0.90
N GLU A 200 -5.92 -13.42 -0.37
CA GLU A 200 -6.58 -14.67 -0.73
C GLU A 200 -5.82 -15.90 -0.22
N LYS A 201 -4.49 -15.94 -0.40
CA LYS A 201 -3.66 -17.03 0.12
C LYS A 201 -3.75 -17.16 1.63
N THR A 202 -3.67 -16.02 2.33
CA THR A 202 -3.73 -15.96 3.80
C THR A 202 -5.07 -16.45 4.35
N ILE A 203 -6.19 -16.07 3.70
CA ILE A 203 -7.54 -16.56 4.06
C ILE A 203 -7.66 -18.06 3.79
N LYS A 204 -7.17 -18.57 2.65
CA LYS A 204 -7.27 -20.00 2.32
C LYS A 204 -6.42 -20.88 3.22
N ALA A 205 -5.25 -20.42 3.64
CA ALA A 205 -4.33 -21.17 4.50
C ALA A 205 -4.84 -21.33 5.95
N ASN A 206 -5.72 -20.42 6.40
CA ASN A 206 -6.23 -20.35 7.78
C ASN A 206 -7.77 -20.50 7.83
N ARG A 207 -8.33 -21.30 6.90
CA ARG A 207 -9.74 -21.68 6.83
C ARG A 207 -9.92 -23.13 7.24
#